data_AF-A0A6I2GPJ4-F1
#
_entry.id   AF-A0A6I2GPJ4-F1
#
_cell.length_a   1.000
_cell.length_b   1.000
_cell.length_c   1.000
_cell.angle_alpha   90.00
_cell.angle_beta   90.00
_cell.angle_gamma   90.00
#
_symmetry.space_group_name_H-M   'P 1'
#
loop_
_entity.id
_entity.type
_entity.pdbx_description
1 polymer ?
#
loop_
_entity_poly.entity_id
_entity_poly.type
_entity_poly.pdbx_seq_one_letter_code
_entity_poly.pdbx_strand_id
1 'polypeptide(L)'
;MPERAPAPRPSAAQAALRITPHEEPELVAVRHRVAAGETVYRISLSYGLRPEELMAANGMSDPRTLAVGQELLIPGAQKAVRVAAAPDRDESEVRASPAPREAPSRVKGRATPASLSERPKVATQGLLEWPLRGVLYGRFGKKGREPHDGIDLAAPEGTPVRTARPGHVLYAGEQKGYGNIVIVDHGDSLVTLYAHNQDLRVKTGQQVRGGQVVATVGQSGKTSGPHLHFEVRRDGLPVDPLDFLGALPTQ
;
A
#
# COMPACT_ATOMS: atom_id res chain seq x y z
N MET A 1 -19.12 -82.65 21.86
CA MET A 1 -18.05 -82.63 20.84
C MET A 1 -18.61 -83.33 19.60
N PRO A 2 -18.54 -82.81 18.36
CA PRO A 2 -17.84 -81.63 17.81
C PRO A 2 -18.82 -80.51 17.37
N GLU A 3 -18.56 -79.23 17.65
CA GLU A 3 -17.69 -78.28 16.93
C GLU A 3 -18.24 -77.88 15.55
N ARG A 4 -18.92 -76.73 15.56
CA ARG A 4 -19.61 -76.10 14.44
C ARG A 4 -18.56 -75.39 13.58
N ALA A 5 -18.44 -75.80 12.33
CA ALA A 5 -17.52 -75.21 11.35
C ALA A 5 -17.74 -73.69 11.19
N PRO A 6 -16.65 -72.91 11.01
CA PRO A 6 -16.72 -71.45 10.95
C PRO A 6 -17.31 -70.92 9.63
N ALA A 7 -18.07 -69.82 9.78
CA ALA A 7 -18.77 -69.08 8.75
C ALA A 7 -17.82 -68.20 7.89
N PRO A 8 -18.31 -67.58 6.79
CA PRO A 8 -17.52 -67.21 5.61
C PRO A 8 -16.66 -65.95 5.80
N ARG A 9 -15.61 -65.83 4.98
CA ARG A 9 -14.82 -64.59 4.82
C ARG A 9 -15.43 -63.73 3.70
N PRO A 10 -16.01 -62.55 3.99
CA PRO A 10 -16.16 -61.51 2.98
C PRO A 10 -14.94 -60.58 2.93
N SER A 11 -14.61 -60.27 1.68
CA SER A 11 -13.76 -59.23 1.10
C SER A 11 -13.18 -58.13 2.00
N ALA A 12 -11.93 -57.79 1.73
CA ALA A 12 -11.15 -56.73 2.36
C ALA A 12 -11.90 -55.38 2.38
N ALA A 13 -12.11 -54.94 3.61
CA ALA A 13 -12.47 -53.62 4.09
C ALA A 13 -12.12 -52.45 3.16
N GLN A 14 -13.17 -51.72 2.78
CA GLN A 14 -13.11 -50.27 2.60
C GLN A 14 -12.61 -49.66 3.92
N ALA A 15 -11.36 -49.23 3.94
CA ALA A 15 -10.82 -48.43 5.04
C ALA A 15 -11.44 -47.03 4.94
N ALA A 16 -12.41 -46.76 5.82
CA ALA A 16 -12.89 -45.43 6.10
C ALA A 16 -11.70 -44.53 6.49
N LEU A 17 -11.38 -43.54 5.67
CA LEU A 17 -10.53 -42.43 6.07
C LEU A 17 -11.21 -41.73 7.24
N ARG A 18 -10.66 -41.95 8.43
CA ARG A 18 -10.88 -41.06 9.57
C ARG A 18 -10.33 -39.70 9.14
N ILE A 19 -11.22 -38.81 8.75
CA ILE A 19 -10.93 -37.38 8.66
C ILE A 19 -10.65 -36.97 10.10
N THR A 20 -9.37 -36.91 10.47
CA THR A 20 -8.94 -36.12 11.61
C THR A 20 -9.45 -34.70 11.34
N PRO A 21 -10.23 -34.07 12.24
CA PRO A 21 -10.57 -32.67 12.07
C PRO A 21 -9.24 -31.92 11.97
N HIS A 22 -9.04 -31.29 10.82
CA HIS A 22 -7.96 -30.35 10.61
C HIS A 22 -8.15 -29.30 11.71
N GLU A 23 -7.25 -29.27 12.70
CA GLU A 23 -7.15 -28.14 13.61
C GLU A 23 -7.13 -26.90 12.73
N GLU A 24 -8.24 -26.15 12.73
CA GLU A 24 -8.25 -24.82 12.15
C GLU A 24 -7.10 -24.08 12.82
N PRO A 25 -6.09 -23.60 12.07
CA PRO A 25 -5.01 -22.87 12.71
C PRO A 25 -5.66 -21.74 13.48
N GLU A 26 -5.40 -21.67 14.78
CA GLU A 26 -5.90 -20.61 15.66
C GLU A 26 -5.53 -19.29 14.98
N LEU A 27 -6.47 -18.70 14.24
CA LEU A 27 -6.21 -17.55 13.41
C LEU A 27 -5.89 -16.44 14.39
N VAL A 28 -4.61 -16.10 14.51
CA VAL A 28 -4.17 -14.93 15.25
C VAL A 28 -4.80 -13.74 14.53
N ALA A 29 -5.96 -13.33 15.03
CA ALA A 29 -6.83 -12.36 14.39
C ALA A 29 -7.08 -11.24 15.38
N VAL A 30 -6.73 -10.03 14.96
CA VAL A 30 -6.98 -8.82 15.75
C VAL A 30 -8.26 -8.19 15.25
N ARG A 31 -9.10 -7.71 16.18
CA ARG A 31 -10.23 -6.84 15.84
C ARG A 31 -9.75 -5.42 15.68
N HIS A 32 -10.05 -4.80 14.55
CA HIS A 32 -9.77 -3.40 14.29
C HIS A 32 -11.08 -2.63 14.13
N ARG A 33 -11.27 -1.57 14.93
CA ARG A 33 -12.42 -0.69 14.83
C ARG A 33 -12.10 0.44 13.86
N VAL A 34 -12.90 0.53 12.81
CA VAL A 34 -12.72 1.52 11.74
C VAL A 34 -12.91 2.93 12.28
N ALA A 35 -11.90 3.78 12.13
CA ALA A 35 -11.97 5.21 12.42
C ALA A 35 -12.48 6.01 11.22
N ALA A 36 -12.90 7.26 11.46
CA ALA A 36 -13.36 8.14 10.41
C ALA A 36 -12.25 8.40 9.37
N GLY A 37 -12.58 8.24 8.09
CA GLY A 37 -11.64 8.42 6.97
C GLY A 37 -10.71 7.22 6.72
N GLU A 38 -10.81 6.14 7.49
CA GLU A 38 -10.15 4.88 7.14
C GLU A 38 -10.88 4.20 5.97
N THR A 39 -10.12 3.47 5.17
CA THR A 39 -10.64 2.68 4.05
C THR A 39 -10.13 1.26 4.18
N VAL A 40 -10.84 0.29 3.60
CA VAL A 40 -10.41 -1.13 3.54
C VAL A 40 -8.95 -1.22 3.10
N TYR A 41 -8.59 -0.39 2.13
CA TYR A 41 -7.25 -0.23 1.63
C TYR A 41 -6.22 0.23 2.67
N ARG A 42 -6.48 1.34 3.37
CA ARG A 42 -5.52 1.86 4.36
C ARG A 42 -5.36 0.90 5.53
N ILE A 43 -6.45 0.22 5.91
CA ILE A 43 -6.44 -0.80 6.94
C ILE A 43 -5.63 -2.01 6.46
N SER A 44 -5.98 -2.60 5.32
CA SER A 44 -5.26 -3.76 4.75
C SER A 44 -3.76 -3.47 4.58
N LEU A 45 -3.40 -2.31 4.04
CA LEU A 45 -2.01 -1.87 3.93
C LEU A 45 -1.29 -1.77 5.28
N SER A 46 -1.93 -1.20 6.31
CA SER A 46 -1.33 -1.10 7.64
C SER A 46 -1.12 -2.45 8.32
N TYR A 47 -1.88 -3.46 7.92
CA TYR A 47 -1.73 -4.83 8.41
C TYR A 47 -0.95 -5.75 7.45
N GLY A 48 -0.47 -5.24 6.30
CA GLY A 48 0.25 -6.03 5.30
C GLY A 48 -0.62 -7.06 4.58
N LEU A 49 -1.94 -6.86 4.54
CA LEU A 49 -2.91 -7.74 3.89
C LEU A 49 -3.23 -7.27 2.48
N ARG A 50 -3.64 -8.20 1.61
CA ARG A 50 -4.35 -7.81 0.38
C ARG A 50 -5.73 -7.25 0.74
N PRO A 51 -6.22 -6.19 0.07
CA PRO A 51 -7.57 -5.71 0.29
C PRO A 51 -8.61 -6.82 0.15
N GLU A 52 -8.43 -7.73 -0.80
CA GLU A 52 -9.32 -8.87 -1.02
C GLU A 52 -9.30 -9.87 0.13
N GLU A 53 -8.15 -10.09 0.77
CA GLU A 53 -8.03 -10.98 1.94
C GLU A 53 -8.75 -10.37 3.14
N LEU A 54 -8.56 -9.07 3.37
CA LEU A 54 -9.29 -8.35 4.43
C LEU A 54 -10.79 -8.37 4.17
N MET A 55 -11.22 -8.11 2.92
CA MET A 55 -12.63 -8.13 2.55
C MET A 55 -13.24 -9.52 2.68
N ALA A 56 -12.57 -10.56 2.21
CA ALA A 56 -13.03 -11.94 2.31
C ALA A 56 -13.20 -12.39 3.77
N ALA A 57 -12.25 -12.04 4.64
CA ALA A 57 -12.34 -12.32 6.07
C ALA A 57 -13.50 -11.61 6.78
N ASN A 58 -14.05 -10.55 6.17
CA ASN A 58 -15.15 -9.75 6.71
C ASN A 58 -16.44 -9.86 5.88
N GLY A 59 -16.52 -10.80 4.94
CA GLY A 59 -17.69 -11.00 4.08
C GLY A 59 -18.03 -9.79 3.21
N MET A 60 -17.05 -8.96 2.86
CA MET A 60 -17.23 -7.76 2.05
C MET A 60 -16.95 -8.05 0.58
N SER A 61 -17.82 -7.56 -0.30
CA SER A 61 -17.64 -7.63 -1.77
C SER A 61 -17.25 -6.29 -2.40
N ASP A 62 -17.46 -5.17 -1.69
CA ASP A 62 -17.15 -3.82 -2.15
C ASP A 62 -16.40 -3.03 -1.07
N PRO A 63 -15.17 -2.54 -1.34
CA PRO A 63 -14.39 -1.73 -0.40
C PRO A 63 -15.12 -0.48 0.11
N ARG A 64 -16.08 0.05 -0.66
CA ARG A 64 -16.82 1.28 -0.36
C ARG A 64 -17.91 1.09 0.69
N THR A 65 -18.24 -0.16 1.02
CA THR A 65 -19.26 -0.49 2.03
C THR A 65 -18.75 -0.36 3.47
N LEU A 66 -17.45 -0.10 3.66
CA LEU A 66 -16.87 0.06 4.98
C LEU A 66 -17.45 1.26 5.74
N ALA A 67 -18.01 1.02 6.92
CA ALA A 67 -18.57 2.06 7.77
C ALA A 67 -17.65 2.43 8.93
N VAL A 68 -17.67 3.72 9.30
CA VAL A 68 -16.98 4.21 10.52
C VAL A 68 -17.58 3.53 11.75
N GLY A 69 -16.73 3.02 12.63
CA GLY A 69 -17.11 2.30 13.83
C GLY A 69 -17.36 0.80 13.62
N GLN A 70 -17.33 0.30 12.39
CA GLN A 70 -17.40 -1.13 12.07
C GLN A 70 -16.18 -1.86 12.64
N GLU A 71 -16.38 -3.06 13.19
CA GLU A 71 -15.26 -3.93 13.59
C GLU A 71 -14.90 -4.84 12.43
N LEU A 72 -13.63 -4.80 12.02
CA LEU A 72 -13.04 -5.71 11.06
C LEU A 72 -12.20 -6.77 11.77
N LEU A 73 -12.37 -8.01 11.36
CA LEU A 73 -11.48 -9.12 11.65
C LEU A 73 -10.26 -9.03 10.73
N ILE A 74 -9.08 -8.86 11.32
CA ILE A 74 -7.82 -8.77 10.58
C ILE A 74 -7.13 -10.14 10.67
N PRO A 75 -7.21 -10.99 9.64
CA PRO A 75 -6.60 -12.32 9.66
C PRO A 75 -5.06 -12.21 9.71
N GLY A 76 -4.40 -13.03 10.53
CA GLY A 76 -2.94 -13.13 10.59
C GLY A 76 -2.21 -11.99 11.30
N ALA A 77 -2.91 -10.95 11.76
CA ALA A 77 -2.31 -9.84 12.49
C ALA A 77 -2.06 -10.19 13.95
N GLN A 78 -0.82 -10.04 14.42
CA GLN A 78 -0.44 -10.32 15.81
C GLN A 78 -0.67 -9.13 16.76
N LYS A 79 -0.81 -7.89 16.25
CA LYS A 79 -1.09 -6.67 17.03
C LYS A 79 -1.88 -5.64 16.22
N ALA A 80 -2.70 -4.85 16.90
CA ALA A 80 -3.43 -3.74 16.29
C ALA A 80 -2.49 -2.60 15.88
N VAL A 81 -2.61 -2.13 14.62
CA VAL A 81 -1.85 -1.00 14.06
C VAL A 81 -2.76 0.22 13.98
N ARG A 82 -2.22 1.42 14.27
CA ARG A 82 -2.95 2.68 14.06
C ARG A 82 -2.91 3.05 12.58
N VAL A 83 -4.08 3.19 11.96
CA VAL A 83 -4.23 3.57 10.55
C VAL A 83 -4.51 5.09 10.49
N ALA A 84 -3.82 5.80 9.60
CA ALA A 84 -4.09 7.22 9.39
C ALA A 84 -5.29 7.41 8.44
N ALA A 85 -6.20 8.33 8.76
CA ALA A 85 -7.38 8.66 7.97
C ALA A 85 -7.03 9.36 6.64
N ALA A 86 -7.74 9.02 5.56
CA ALA A 86 -7.58 9.63 4.23
C ALA A 86 -7.98 11.12 4.25
N PRO A 87 -7.33 11.97 3.44
CA PRO A 87 -7.65 13.39 3.42
C PRO A 87 -9.01 13.63 2.76
N ASP A 88 -10.05 13.77 3.60
CA ASP A 88 -11.26 14.50 3.25
C ASP A 88 -10.89 15.99 3.14
N ARG A 89 -10.84 16.51 1.92
CA ARG A 89 -11.02 17.96 1.70
C ARG A 89 -12.33 18.10 0.95
N ASP A 90 -13.19 18.87 1.57
CA ASP A 90 -14.43 19.43 1.07
C ASP A 90 -14.22 20.04 -0.32
N GLU A 91 -15.19 19.85 -1.22
CA GLU A 91 -15.12 20.24 -2.65
C GLU A 91 -15.37 21.74 -2.89
N SER A 92 -15.47 22.56 -1.85
CA SER A 92 -15.97 23.94 -1.97
C SER A 92 -14.92 25.00 -1.65
N GLU A 93 -13.87 25.11 -2.47
CA GLU A 93 -13.20 26.41 -2.68
C GLU A 93 -12.27 26.38 -3.91
N VAL A 94 -12.87 26.54 -5.10
CA VAL A 94 -12.13 26.94 -6.30
C VAL A 94 -12.66 28.29 -6.74
N ARG A 95 -11.97 29.37 -6.34
CA ARG A 95 -12.05 30.64 -7.06
C ARG A 95 -10.73 31.42 -7.01
N ALA A 96 -10.22 31.65 -8.23
CA ALA A 96 -9.34 32.73 -8.69
C ALA A 96 -7.82 32.70 -8.38
N SER A 97 -7.06 32.55 -9.48
CA SER A 97 -5.67 33.03 -9.73
C SER A 97 -5.55 34.57 -9.61
N PRO A 98 -4.36 35.24 -9.65
CA PRO A 98 -3.12 34.86 -10.36
C PRO A 98 -1.75 35.13 -9.65
N ALA A 99 -0.66 34.69 -10.30
CA ALA A 99 0.78 34.95 -10.01
C ALA A 99 1.20 36.42 -10.29
N PRO A 100 2.50 36.84 -10.27
CA PRO A 100 3.75 36.31 -9.69
C PRO A 100 4.56 37.35 -8.85
N ARG A 101 5.51 36.94 -8.00
CA ARG A 101 6.55 37.88 -7.51
C ARG A 101 7.90 37.23 -7.16
N GLU A 102 8.88 37.65 -7.95
CA GLU A 102 10.32 37.88 -7.75
C GLU A 102 11.05 37.36 -6.50
N ALA A 103 12.20 36.73 -6.76
CA ALA A 103 13.28 36.48 -5.80
C ALA A 103 14.07 37.77 -5.46
N PRO A 104 14.79 37.80 -4.32
CA PRO A 104 16.25 37.89 -4.45
C PRO A 104 17.11 37.15 -3.38
N SER A 105 18.28 36.69 -3.86
CA SER A 105 19.64 36.77 -3.29
C SER A 105 19.97 36.41 -1.80
N ARG A 106 20.55 35.22 -1.63
CA ARG A 106 21.86 34.89 -1.00
C ARG A 106 22.49 35.86 0.03
N VAL A 107 22.73 35.38 1.27
CA VAL A 107 24.02 35.48 2.02
C VAL A 107 24.18 34.29 2.99
N LYS A 108 25.43 33.81 3.12
CA LYS A 108 25.93 32.67 3.90
C LYS A 108 25.95 32.90 5.43
N GLY A 109 25.80 31.79 6.16
CA GLY A 109 26.68 31.43 7.28
C GLY A 109 26.01 31.29 8.65
N ARG A 110 25.97 30.07 9.20
CA ARG A 110 26.75 29.61 10.38
C ARG A 110 26.24 28.25 10.87
N ALA A 111 27.19 27.39 11.21
CA ALA A 111 27.00 26.00 11.60
C ALA A 111 26.23 25.81 12.92
N THR A 112 25.67 24.60 13.04
CA THR A 112 24.89 23.98 14.11
C THR A 112 25.69 23.77 15.42
N PRO A 113 25.05 23.24 16.48
CA PRO A 113 25.09 21.78 16.63
C PRO A 113 23.79 21.13 17.13
N ALA A 114 23.58 19.88 16.67
CA ALA A 114 23.01 18.72 17.37
C ALA A 114 21.54 18.82 17.87
N SER A 115 20.72 17.77 17.92
CA SER A 115 20.79 16.36 17.53
C SER A 115 19.45 15.79 17.99
N LEU A 116 18.61 15.29 17.09
CA LEU A 116 17.65 14.25 17.44
C LEU A 116 17.44 13.34 16.21
N SER A 117 18.05 12.16 16.31
CA SER A 117 17.65 10.91 15.62
C SER A 117 18.18 10.69 14.19
N GLU A 118 19.50 10.67 14.03
CA GLU A 118 20.12 9.92 12.92
C GLU A 118 19.93 8.42 13.17
N ARG A 119 18.86 7.85 12.60
CA ARG A 119 18.87 6.42 12.25
C ARG A 119 19.87 6.24 11.10
N PRO A 120 20.59 5.12 11.02
CA PRO A 120 21.64 4.94 10.02
C PRO A 120 21.01 4.98 8.61
N LYS A 121 21.22 6.10 7.92
CA LYS A 121 20.69 6.40 6.57
C LYS A 121 21.31 5.56 5.45
N VAL A 122 22.27 4.70 5.78
CA VAL A 122 23.23 4.13 4.81
C VAL A 122 22.83 2.73 4.32
N ALA A 123 21.90 2.03 4.98
CA ALA A 123 21.59 0.63 4.64
C ALA A 123 20.40 0.43 3.68
N THR A 124 19.66 1.49 3.31
CA THR A 124 18.43 1.37 2.49
C THR A 124 18.42 2.21 1.22
N GLN A 125 19.36 3.14 1.04
CA GLN A 125 19.41 3.96 -0.18
C GLN A 125 19.74 3.11 -1.41
N GLY A 126 18.95 3.27 -2.47
CA GLY A 126 19.10 2.50 -3.71
C GLY A 126 18.45 1.12 -3.68
N LEU A 127 17.69 0.80 -2.63
CA LEU A 127 16.86 -0.41 -2.59
C LEU A 127 15.68 -0.33 -3.57
N LEU A 128 15.24 0.90 -3.87
CA LEU A 128 14.16 1.21 -4.80
C LEU A 128 14.68 2.08 -5.95
N GLU A 129 14.25 1.75 -7.16
CA GLU A 129 14.43 2.57 -8.34
C GLU A 129 13.41 3.72 -8.38
N TRP A 130 13.78 4.82 -9.03
CA TRP A 130 12.86 5.93 -9.25
C TRP A 130 11.69 5.48 -10.14
N PRO A 131 10.43 5.70 -9.70
CA PRO A 131 9.27 5.17 -10.40
C PRO A 131 8.98 5.92 -11.71
N LEU A 132 9.45 7.16 -11.82
CA LEU A 132 9.49 7.93 -13.05
C LEU A 132 10.58 9.02 -12.97
N ARG A 133 10.89 9.62 -14.12
CA ARG A 133 11.71 10.83 -14.20
C ARG A 133 10.77 12.04 -14.24
N GLY A 134 10.83 12.88 -13.22
CA GLY A 134 9.94 14.03 -13.07
C GLY A 134 10.46 15.02 -12.04
N VAL A 135 9.71 16.10 -11.83
CA VAL A 135 10.08 17.16 -10.89
C VAL A 135 9.48 16.86 -9.52
N LEU A 136 10.33 16.63 -8.52
CA LEU A 136 9.90 16.47 -7.13
C LEU A 136 9.44 17.82 -6.56
N TYR A 137 8.16 17.94 -6.22
CA TYR A 137 7.59 19.15 -5.61
C TYR A 137 6.80 18.89 -4.32
N GLY A 138 6.27 17.67 -4.13
CA GLY A 138 5.68 17.22 -2.86
C GLY A 138 6.66 16.34 -2.10
N ARG A 139 6.87 16.61 -0.81
CA ARG A 139 7.78 15.84 0.05
C ARG A 139 7.01 15.13 1.16
N PHE A 140 7.57 14.02 1.63
CA PHE A 140 7.04 13.29 2.77
C PHE A 140 7.05 14.14 4.04
N GLY A 141 6.06 13.93 4.90
CA GLY A 141 6.01 14.46 6.26
C GLY A 141 5.01 15.59 6.48
N LYS A 142 5.09 16.18 7.69
CA LYS A 142 4.07 17.10 8.24
C LYS A 142 4.42 18.57 8.01
N LYS A 143 4.68 18.99 6.77
CA LYS A 143 4.96 20.41 6.50
C LYS A 143 3.70 21.12 5.98
N GLY A 144 2.82 21.53 6.90
CA GLY A 144 1.54 22.19 6.58
C GLY A 144 0.39 21.71 7.46
N ARG A 145 -0.86 21.92 7.00
CA ARG A 145 -2.08 21.50 7.72
C ARG A 145 -2.39 19.99 7.60
N GLU A 146 -1.90 19.31 6.57
CA GLU A 146 -2.07 17.85 6.40
C GLU A 146 -0.72 17.11 6.36
N PRO A 147 -0.65 15.88 6.94
CA PRO A 147 0.47 14.97 6.70
C PRO A 147 0.48 14.50 5.25
N HIS A 148 1.67 14.45 4.65
CA HIS A 148 1.88 13.84 3.34
C HIS A 148 2.57 12.48 3.50
N ASP A 149 1.88 11.40 3.10
CA ASP A 149 2.31 10.01 3.31
C ASP A 149 3.32 9.52 2.24
N GLY A 150 3.68 10.38 1.27
CA GLY A 150 4.57 10.05 0.17
C GLY A 150 5.30 11.26 -0.43
N ILE A 151 5.71 11.14 -1.69
CA ILE A 151 6.28 12.22 -2.50
C ILE A 151 5.46 12.43 -3.76
N ASP A 152 5.47 13.67 -4.29
CA ASP A 152 4.81 14.00 -5.55
C ASP A 152 5.82 14.35 -6.63
N LEU A 153 5.69 13.68 -7.77
CA LEU A 153 6.54 13.84 -8.95
C LEU A 153 5.71 14.37 -10.11
N ALA A 154 5.91 15.64 -10.46
CA ALA A 154 5.27 16.24 -11.62
C ALA A 154 5.86 15.65 -12.91
N ALA A 155 4.98 15.18 -13.78
CA ALA A 155 5.30 14.67 -15.10
C ALA A 155 4.05 14.81 -16.01
N PRO A 156 4.22 14.91 -17.35
CA PRO A 156 3.08 14.96 -18.26
C PRO A 156 2.17 13.73 -18.12
N GLU A 157 0.87 13.89 -18.36
CA GLU A 157 -0.07 12.76 -18.46
C GLU A 157 0.41 11.76 -19.53
N GLY A 158 0.14 10.48 -19.30
CA GLY A 158 0.62 9.40 -20.15
C GLY A 158 2.08 8.98 -19.90
N THR A 159 2.85 9.72 -19.09
CA THR A 159 4.23 9.34 -18.75
C THR A 159 4.26 7.95 -18.10
N PRO A 160 5.12 7.01 -18.55
CA PRO A 160 5.17 5.68 -17.96
C PRO A 160 5.60 5.70 -16.48
N VAL A 161 4.79 5.06 -15.63
CA VAL A 161 5.10 4.80 -14.22
C VAL A 161 5.62 3.38 -14.09
N ARG A 162 6.81 3.23 -13.51
CA ARG A 162 7.52 1.96 -13.37
C ARG A 162 7.51 1.50 -11.92
N THR A 163 7.44 0.18 -11.73
CA THR A 163 7.61 -0.39 -10.39
C THR A 163 9.06 -0.22 -9.93
N ALA A 164 9.22 0.18 -8.68
CA ALA A 164 10.49 0.57 -8.10
C ALA A 164 11.38 -0.64 -7.76
N ARG A 165 10.77 -1.83 -7.63
CA ARG A 165 11.43 -3.11 -7.35
C ARG A 165 10.53 -4.25 -7.84
N PRO A 166 11.05 -5.44 -8.19
CA PRO A 166 10.19 -6.60 -8.44
C PRO A 166 9.27 -6.89 -7.26
N GLY A 167 8.09 -7.43 -7.54
CA GLY A 167 7.09 -7.68 -6.50
C GLY A 167 5.78 -8.23 -7.03
N HIS A 168 4.80 -8.34 -6.15
CA HIS A 168 3.44 -8.80 -6.43
C HIS A 168 2.46 -7.65 -6.29
N VAL A 169 1.58 -7.45 -7.28
CA VAL A 169 0.56 -6.41 -7.24
C VAL A 169 -0.49 -6.79 -6.20
N LEU A 170 -0.53 -6.08 -5.08
CA LEU A 170 -1.55 -6.29 -4.05
C LEU A 170 -2.90 -5.73 -4.48
N TYR A 171 -2.91 -4.67 -5.28
CA TYR A 171 -4.13 -4.04 -5.76
C TYR A 171 -3.87 -3.20 -7.01
N ALA A 172 -4.80 -3.23 -7.97
CA ALA A 172 -4.83 -2.32 -9.10
C ALA A 172 -6.28 -1.92 -9.39
N GLY A 173 -6.65 -0.67 -9.10
CA GLY A 173 -8.03 -0.19 -9.27
C GLY A 173 -8.23 1.24 -8.81
N GLU A 174 -9.48 1.70 -8.82
CA GLU A 174 -9.85 3.06 -8.38
C GLU A 174 -10.06 3.11 -6.86
N GLN A 175 -9.63 4.19 -6.23
CA GLN A 175 -9.70 4.44 -4.79
C GLN A 175 -10.15 5.89 -4.55
N LYS A 176 -11.12 6.10 -3.64
CA LYS A 176 -11.57 7.46 -3.28
C LYS A 176 -10.38 8.30 -2.78
N GLY A 177 -10.25 9.51 -3.30
CA GLY A 177 -9.15 10.43 -2.99
C GLY A 177 -7.88 10.18 -3.81
N TYR A 178 -7.42 8.94 -3.91
CA TYR A 178 -6.19 8.59 -4.63
C TYR A 178 -6.36 8.40 -6.16
N GLY A 179 -7.59 8.18 -6.62
CA GLY A 179 -7.86 7.86 -8.02
C GLY A 179 -7.44 6.43 -8.38
N ASN A 180 -6.97 6.22 -9.60
CA ASN A 180 -6.46 4.93 -10.04
C ASN A 180 -5.09 4.69 -9.41
N ILE A 181 -4.97 3.57 -8.70
CA ILE A 181 -3.77 3.21 -7.96
C ILE A 181 -3.24 1.82 -8.33
N VAL A 182 -1.95 1.64 -8.12
CA VAL A 182 -1.28 0.34 -8.07
C VAL A 182 -0.57 0.22 -6.73
N ILE A 183 -0.73 -0.92 -6.05
CA ILE A 183 0.12 -1.30 -4.92
C ILE A 183 1.00 -2.47 -5.35
N VAL A 184 2.28 -2.41 -5.01
CA VAL A 184 3.18 -3.54 -5.17
C VAL A 184 3.82 -3.89 -3.82
N ASP A 185 3.70 -5.17 -3.43
CA ASP A 185 4.46 -5.77 -2.34
C ASP A 185 5.79 -6.31 -2.88
N HIS A 186 6.89 -5.89 -2.27
CA HIS A 186 8.25 -6.25 -2.65
C HIS A 186 8.89 -7.31 -1.74
N GLY A 187 8.12 -7.86 -0.79
CA GLY A 187 8.63 -8.65 0.32
C GLY A 187 9.30 -7.77 1.38
N ASP A 188 9.83 -8.40 2.43
CA ASP A 188 10.53 -7.71 3.53
C ASP A 188 9.68 -6.63 4.23
N SER A 189 8.35 -6.82 4.26
CA SER A 189 7.36 -5.84 4.72
C SER A 189 7.42 -4.49 4.00
N LEU A 190 7.96 -4.45 2.77
CA LEU A 190 8.14 -3.25 1.97
C LEU A 190 7.10 -3.17 0.86
N VAL A 191 6.26 -2.14 0.91
CA VAL A 191 5.16 -1.93 -0.03
C VAL A 191 5.30 -0.56 -0.69
N THR A 192 5.02 -0.49 -1.99
CA THR A 192 4.95 0.78 -2.73
C THR A 192 3.56 1.05 -3.26
N LEU A 193 3.19 2.33 -3.31
CA LEU A 193 1.90 2.82 -3.81
C LEU A 193 2.15 3.83 -4.93
N TYR A 194 1.46 3.66 -6.03
CA TYR A 194 1.46 4.56 -7.19
C TYR A 194 0.05 5.10 -7.39
N ALA A 195 -0.18 6.42 -7.28
CA ALA A 195 -1.51 7.02 -7.34
C ALA A 195 -1.66 8.14 -8.39
N HIS A 196 -2.91 8.60 -8.55
CA HIS A 196 -3.34 9.58 -9.56
C HIS A 196 -3.10 9.12 -11.00
N ASN A 197 -3.05 7.81 -11.24
CA ASN A 197 -2.73 7.27 -12.56
C ASN A 197 -3.86 7.50 -13.56
N GLN A 198 -3.53 7.57 -14.85
CA GLN A 198 -4.51 7.58 -15.93
C GLN A 198 -4.94 6.14 -16.25
N ASP A 199 -3.99 5.31 -16.68
CA ASP A 199 -4.23 3.91 -17.04
C ASP A 199 -3.45 2.96 -16.14
N LEU A 200 -4.06 1.82 -15.82
CA LEU A 200 -3.41 0.71 -15.12
C LEU A 200 -2.96 -0.33 -16.15
N ARG A 201 -1.67 -0.67 -16.14
CA ARG A 201 -1.07 -1.67 -17.07
C ARG A 201 -0.93 -3.05 -16.44
N VAL A 202 -1.38 -3.19 -15.20
CA VAL A 202 -1.31 -4.42 -14.41
C VAL A 202 -2.64 -4.69 -13.71
N LYS A 203 -2.81 -5.91 -13.21
CA LYS A 203 -3.99 -6.36 -12.47
C LYS A 203 -3.60 -6.85 -11.07
N THR A 204 -4.54 -6.83 -10.13
CA THR A 204 -4.38 -7.45 -8.80
C THR A 204 -3.91 -8.89 -8.93
N GLY A 205 -2.93 -9.29 -8.11
CA GLY A 205 -2.32 -10.61 -8.08
C GLY A 205 -1.22 -10.83 -9.12
N GLN A 206 -0.97 -9.87 -10.02
CA GLN A 206 0.07 -10.00 -11.04
C GLN A 206 1.48 -9.86 -10.46
N GLN A 207 2.42 -10.70 -10.92
CA GLN A 207 3.85 -10.51 -10.68
C GLN A 207 4.42 -9.42 -11.59
N VAL A 208 5.23 -8.52 -11.02
CA VAL A 208 5.90 -7.43 -11.73
C VAL A 208 7.41 -7.50 -11.53
N ARG A 209 8.16 -7.19 -12.58
CA ARG A 209 9.64 -7.10 -12.55
C ARG A 209 10.07 -5.68 -12.23
N GLY A 210 11.24 -5.49 -11.64
CA GLY A 210 11.82 -4.15 -11.44
C GLY A 210 11.86 -3.35 -12.75
N GLY A 211 11.45 -2.09 -12.70
CA GLY A 211 11.39 -1.20 -13.87
C GLY A 211 10.24 -1.49 -14.86
N GLN A 212 9.41 -2.52 -14.63
CA GLN A 212 8.23 -2.80 -15.44
C GLN A 212 7.23 -1.64 -15.34
N VAL A 213 6.67 -1.22 -16.48
CA VAL A 213 5.60 -0.21 -16.51
C VAL A 213 4.34 -0.80 -15.90
N VAL A 214 3.85 -0.19 -14.82
CA VAL A 214 2.65 -0.62 -14.10
C VAL A 214 1.46 0.30 -14.33
N ALA A 215 1.71 1.56 -14.68
CA ALA A 215 0.67 2.55 -14.92
C ALA A 215 1.19 3.70 -15.80
N THR A 216 0.33 4.66 -16.10
CA THR A 216 0.68 5.96 -16.70
C THR A 216 0.28 7.09 -15.77
N VAL A 217 1.08 8.15 -15.73
CA VAL A 217 0.77 9.38 -14.98
C VAL A 217 -0.56 9.95 -15.47
N GLY A 218 -1.38 10.43 -14.55
CA GLY A 218 -2.65 11.05 -14.87
C GLY A 218 -3.04 12.14 -13.88
N GLN A 219 -4.34 12.37 -13.81
CA GLN A 219 -4.99 13.30 -12.91
C GLN A 219 -6.22 12.68 -12.22
N SER A 220 -6.25 11.36 -12.06
CA SER A 220 -7.42 10.69 -11.46
C SER A 220 -7.51 10.95 -9.95
N GLY A 221 -8.72 10.87 -9.43
CA GLY A 221 -8.98 11.15 -8.02
C GLY A 221 -8.82 12.63 -7.70
N LYS A 222 -8.20 12.93 -6.57
CA LYS A 222 -8.13 14.29 -6.05
C LYS A 222 -6.74 14.89 -6.22
N THR A 223 -6.62 15.78 -7.17
CA THR A 223 -5.33 16.37 -7.58
C THR A 223 -5.53 17.78 -8.14
N SER A 224 -4.48 18.59 -8.12
CA SER A 224 -4.42 19.93 -8.72
C SER A 224 -3.71 19.96 -10.08
N GLY A 225 -3.22 18.82 -10.58
CA GLY A 225 -2.49 18.74 -11.85
C GLY A 225 -1.82 17.37 -12.09
N PRO A 226 -1.26 17.12 -13.29
CA PRO A 226 -0.62 15.85 -13.62
C PRO A 226 0.60 15.56 -12.75
N HIS A 227 0.52 14.49 -11.97
CA HIS A 227 1.64 14.02 -11.15
C HIS A 227 1.47 12.56 -10.74
N LEU A 228 2.57 11.95 -10.32
CA LEU A 228 2.55 10.71 -9.58
C LEU A 228 2.66 11.01 -8.09
N HIS A 229 1.71 10.53 -7.30
CA HIS A 229 1.87 10.40 -5.86
C HIS A 229 2.47 9.01 -5.55
N PHE A 230 3.64 8.99 -4.93
CA PHE A 230 4.40 7.78 -4.64
C PHE A 230 4.62 7.62 -3.14
N GLU A 231 4.14 6.53 -2.56
CA GLU A 231 4.38 6.19 -1.16
C GLU A 231 5.28 4.95 -1.04
N VAL A 232 6.07 4.93 0.02
CA VAL A 232 6.79 3.73 0.49
C VAL A 232 6.29 3.44 1.89
N ARG A 233 5.95 2.18 2.13
CA ARG A 233 5.50 1.70 3.44
C ARG A 233 6.40 0.57 3.89
N ARG A 234 6.81 0.62 5.15
CA ARG A 234 7.58 -0.44 5.80
C ARG A 234 6.88 -0.85 7.08
N ASP A 235 6.64 -2.14 7.24
CA ASP A 235 5.89 -2.70 8.38
C ASP A 235 4.50 -2.02 8.53
N GLY A 236 3.84 -1.73 7.40
CA GLY A 236 2.52 -1.10 7.33
C GLY A 236 2.50 0.42 7.54
N LEU A 237 3.62 1.04 7.91
CA LEU A 237 3.72 2.47 8.20
C LEU A 237 4.33 3.25 7.02
N PRO A 238 3.80 4.44 6.68
CA PRO A 238 4.39 5.29 5.65
C PRO A 238 5.74 5.84 6.14
N VAL A 239 6.74 5.74 5.27
CA VAL A 239 8.12 6.18 5.50
C VAL A 239 8.54 7.09 4.36
N ASP A 240 9.55 7.94 4.57
CA ASP A 240 10.02 8.84 3.51
C ASP A 240 10.56 8.02 2.33
N PRO A 241 9.94 8.11 1.13
CA PRO A 241 10.43 7.41 -0.05
C PRO A 241 11.88 7.76 -0.41
N LEU A 242 12.33 8.98 -0.09
CA LEU A 242 13.68 9.45 -0.40
C LEU A 242 14.78 8.72 0.41
N ASP A 243 14.42 8.02 1.49
CA ASP A 243 15.36 7.19 2.26
C ASP A 243 15.61 5.82 1.60
N PHE A 244 14.79 5.45 0.61
CA PHE A 244 14.88 4.18 -0.14
C PHE A 244 15.31 4.40 -1.60
N LEU A 245 14.95 5.55 -2.16
CA LEU A 245 15.34 5.94 -3.49
C LEU A 245 16.83 6.32 -3.54
N GLY A 246 17.51 5.91 -4.60
CA GLY A 246 18.88 6.34 -4.89
C GLY A 246 18.97 7.82 -5.28
N ALA A 247 20.16 8.27 -5.69
CA ALA A 247 20.31 9.60 -6.29
C ALA A 247 19.33 9.79 -7.45
N LEU A 248 18.80 11.02 -7.61
CA LEU A 248 17.93 11.35 -8.75
C LEU A 248 18.64 10.94 -10.05
N PRO A 249 17.95 10.30 -11.00
CA PRO A 249 18.55 9.93 -12.27
C PRO A 249 19.11 11.20 -12.92
N THR A 250 20.41 11.24 -13.16
CA THR A 250 21.05 12.36 -13.85
C THR A 250 20.61 12.34 -15.32
N GLN A 251 20.33 13.52 -15.87
CA GLN A 251 19.89 13.73 -17.26
C GLN A 251 20.90 13.20 -18.27
#